data_AF-A0A8B9NC49-F1
#
_entry.id   AF-A0A8B9NC49-F1
#
_cell.length_a   1.000
_cell.length_b   1.000
_cell.length_c   1.000
_cell.angle_alpha   90.00
_cell.angle_beta   90.00
_cell.angle_gamma   90.00
#
_symmetry.space_group_name_H-M   'P 1'
#
loop_
_entity.id
_entity.type
_entity.pdbx_description
1 polymer ?
#
loop_
_entity_poly.entity_id
_entity_poly.type
_entity_poly.pdbx_seq_one_letter_code
_entity_poly.pdbx_strand_id
1 'polypeptide(L)'
;MDHKNSVLQPAVSISKAINTQEAPVKEKHARRIILGTHHEKGAFTFWSYAIGLPLPSSAILSWKFCHVLHKVLRDGHPNVLQDCQRYRSNIRETGDLWGHLHDRYGQLVSIYTRLLLTKISFHTKHPEFPPALEVSDEVLEKTAGTDVNNIFQLTVELFDYLDCELKLSESVFRQLNTSMAVSQMSAVQCRLAPLIQVIQDCSHLYHYAVKLMFKLHSCLPADTLQGHRDRFHEQFRSLKNFFKKASDMLYFKRLIQIPRLPESPPNFLRASALAEHVKPVVVIPEEAPEDEEPENLIEISTASTTEPQVTSDIFEQTFGPPNGIRDDRDAQIESLKKEVDMLRAEMEKIKLEVKPGRGAASGSHCWHRGGAAQAEAEGAGGQRAAAG
;
A
#
# COMPACT_ATOMS: atom_id res chain seq x y z
N MET A 1 -24.29 -17.41 8.70
CA MET A 1 -23.44 -18.28 7.86
C MET A 1 -22.46 -17.45 7.00
N ASP A 2 -22.11 -16.24 7.46
CA ASP A 2 -21.98 -15.10 6.54
C ASP A 2 -20.51 -14.81 6.19
N HIS A 3 -19.59 -15.28 7.03
CA HIS A 3 -18.15 -15.12 6.85
C HIS A 3 -17.61 -15.86 5.60
N LYS A 4 -18.22 -17.00 5.22
CA LYS A 4 -17.85 -17.69 3.97
C LYS A 4 -18.30 -16.90 2.73
N ASN A 5 -19.49 -16.29 2.77
CA ASN A 5 -19.96 -15.46 1.65
C ASN A 5 -19.15 -14.17 1.50
N SER A 6 -18.69 -13.54 2.60
CA SER A 6 -17.88 -12.32 2.51
C SER A 6 -16.48 -12.53 1.91
N VAL A 7 -15.88 -13.72 2.07
CA VAL A 7 -14.54 -14.05 1.52
C VAL A 7 -14.60 -14.54 0.06
N LEU A 8 -15.70 -15.18 -0.36
CA LEU A 8 -15.86 -15.68 -1.73
C LEU A 8 -16.05 -14.57 -2.77
N GLN A 9 -16.66 -13.44 -2.40
CA GLN A 9 -16.93 -12.34 -3.35
C GLN A 9 -15.67 -11.56 -3.80
N PRO A 10 -14.70 -11.22 -2.92
CA PRO A 10 -13.41 -10.66 -3.34
C PRO A 10 -12.63 -11.60 -4.27
N ALA A 11 -12.56 -12.90 -3.95
CA ALA A 11 -11.89 -13.91 -4.77
C ALA A 11 -12.39 -13.94 -6.22
N VAL A 12 -13.71 -14.05 -6.42
CA VAL A 12 -14.34 -14.01 -7.75
C VAL A 12 -14.08 -12.66 -8.45
N SER A 13 -14.04 -11.56 -7.69
CA SER A 13 -13.73 -10.23 -8.23
C SER A 13 -12.28 -10.12 -8.72
N ILE A 14 -11.31 -10.77 -8.07
CA ILE A 14 -9.91 -10.81 -8.52
C ILE A 14 -9.80 -11.49 -9.90
N SER A 15 -10.40 -12.68 -10.09
CA SER A 15 -10.39 -13.36 -11.39
C SER A 15 -11.17 -12.60 -12.48
N LYS A 16 -12.26 -11.91 -12.12
CA LYS A 16 -13.01 -11.04 -13.05
C LYS A 16 -12.25 -9.73 -13.39
N ALA A 17 -11.39 -9.23 -12.51
CA ALA A 17 -10.56 -8.05 -12.74
C ALA A 17 -9.26 -8.36 -13.50
N ILE A 18 -8.57 -9.43 -13.11
CA ILE A 18 -7.25 -9.82 -13.60
C ILE A 18 -7.41 -11.08 -14.47
N ASN A 19 -7.63 -10.86 -15.77
CA ASN A 19 -7.78 -11.89 -16.80
C ASN A 19 -7.12 -11.46 -18.12
N THR A 20 -7.01 -12.40 -19.06
CA THR A 20 -6.35 -12.24 -20.36
C THR A 20 -7.14 -11.40 -21.38
N GLN A 21 -8.38 -11.00 -21.08
CA GLN A 21 -9.20 -10.20 -22.00
C GLN A 21 -8.65 -8.78 -22.09
N GLU A 22 -8.42 -8.29 -23.32
CA GLU A 22 -7.88 -6.95 -23.64
C GLU A 22 -8.97 -5.86 -23.48
N ALA A 23 -9.47 -5.75 -22.25
CA ALA A 23 -10.52 -4.84 -21.83
C ALA A 23 -10.15 -4.17 -20.51
N PRO A 24 -10.58 -2.92 -20.29
CA PRO A 24 -10.34 -2.22 -19.03
C PRO A 24 -10.88 -3.04 -17.85
N VAL A 25 -10.20 -2.93 -16.71
CA VAL A 25 -10.70 -3.51 -15.46
C VAL A 25 -12.03 -2.82 -15.12
N LYS A 26 -13.08 -3.61 -14.84
CA LYS A 26 -14.38 -3.05 -14.45
C LYS A 26 -14.29 -2.52 -13.01
N GLU A 27 -14.69 -1.27 -12.81
CA GLU A 27 -14.58 -0.60 -11.51
C GLU A 27 -15.31 -1.35 -10.40
N LYS A 28 -16.50 -1.92 -10.64
CA LYS A 28 -17.20 -2.77 -9.64
C LYS A 28 -16.35 -3.91 -9.07
N HIS A 29 -15.44 -4.51 -9.87
CA HIS A 29 -14.55 -5.56 -9.38
C HIS A 29 -13.35 -4.99 -8.62
N ALA A 30 -12.74 -3.89 -9.10
CA ALA A 30 -11.67 -3.22 -8.37
C ALA A 30 -12.15 -2.68 -7.01
N ARG A 31 -13.33 -2.04 -6.98
CA ARG A 31 -14.00 -1.54 -5.76
C ARG A 31 -14.27 -2.66 -4.76
N ARG A 32 -14.79 -3.82 -5.19
CA ARG A 32 -14.98 -4.99 -4.32
C ARG A 32 -13.67 -5.53 -3.75
N ILE A 33 -12.57 -5.53 -4.52
CA ILE A 33 -11.25 -5.92 -4.03
C ILE A 33 -10.75 -4.93 -2.96
N ILE A 34 -10.83 -3.63 -3.23
CA ILE A 34 -10.44 -2.56 -2.30
C ILE A 34 -11.23 -2.66 -0.98
N LEU A 35 -12.57 -2.74 -1.05
CA LEU A 35 -13.43 -2.92 0.12
C LEU A 35 -13.11 -4.21 0.89
N GLY A 36 -12.79 -5.29 0.19
CA GLY A 36 -12.27 -6.52 0.78
C GLY A 36 -11.04 -6.28 1.66
N THR A 37 -10.09 -5.45 1.21
CA THR A 37 -8.89 -5.16 2.03
C THR A 37 -9.21 -4.42 3.33
N HIS A 38 -10.23 -3.53 3.33
CA HIS A 38 -10.67 -2.83 4.54
C HIS A 38 -11.41 -3.75 5.50
N HIS A 39 -12.23 -4.67 4.99
CA HIS A 39 -12.90 -5.70 5.79
C HIS A 39 -11.89 -6.68 6.41
N GLU A 40 -10.86 -7.10 5.66
CA GLU A 40 -9.80 -8.02 6.11
C GLU A 40 -8.66 -7.34 6.89
N LYS A 41 -8.63 -6.00 6.94
CA LYS A 41 -7.55 -5.18 7.51
C LYS A 41 -6.16 -5.46 6.89
N GLY A 42 -6.12 -5.78 5.60
CA GLY A 42 -4.90 -6.12 4.86
C GLY A 42 -5.20 -6.64 3.45
N ALA A 43 -4.18 -7.01 2.70
CA ALA A 43 -4.30 -7.52 1.32
C ALA A 43 -4.29 -9.06 1.25
N PHE A 44 -4.74 -9.77 2.29
CA PHE A 44 -4.58 -11.22 2.40
C PHE A 44 -5.26 -11.98 1.26
N THR A 45 -6.56 -11.77 1.02
CA THR A 45 -7.27 -12.43 -0.09
C THR A 45 -6.80 -11.94 -1.46
N PHE A 46 -6.30 -10.70 -1.57
CA PHE A 46 -5.68 -10.26 -2.83
C PHE A 46 -4.43 -11.08 -3.15
N TRP A 47 -3.50 -11.19 -2.21
CA TRP A 47 -2.22 -11.84 -2.44
C TRP A 47 -2.31 -13.37 -2.53
N SER A 48 -3.19 -14.02 -1.77
CA SER A 48 -3.37 -15.48 -1.85
C SER A 48 -3.83 -15.96 -3.23
N TYR A 49 -4.62 -15.14 -3.95
CA TYR A 49 -4.98 -15.39 -5.35
C TYR A 49 -3.92 -14.86 -6.32
N ALA A 50 -3.37 -13.66 -6.10
CA ALA A 50 -2.45 -13.03 -7.05
C ALA A 50 -1.16 -13.84 -7.30
N ILE A 51 -0.64 -14.55 -6.29
CA ILE A 51 0.54 -15.43 -6.46
C ILE A 51 0.25 -16.68 -7.30
N GLY A 52 -1.01 -17.13 -7.36
CA GLY A 52 -1.45 -18.27 -8.16
C GLY A 52 -1.81 -17.91 -9.61
N LEU A 53 -1.80 -16.62 -9.97
CA LEU A 53 -2.07 -16.20 -11.34
C LEU A 53 -0.91 -16.59 -12.26
N PRO A 54 -1.19 -17.13 -13.47
CA PRO A 54 -0.15 -17.48 -14.43
C PRO A 54 0.38 -16.22 -15.15
N LEU A 55 0.91 -15.25 -14.40
CA LEU A 55 1.43 -13.98 -14.91
C LEU A 55 2.42 -14.16 -16.09
N PRO A 56 3.37 -15.13 -16.08
CA PRO A 56 4.24 -15.40 -17.23
C PRO A 56 3.54 -15.76 -18.55
N SER A 57 2.29 -16.23 -18.51
CA SER A 57 1.56 -16.70 -19.70
C SER A 57 0.95 -15.58 -20.53
N SER A 58 0.77 -14.38 -19.97
CA SER A 58 0.06 -13.29 -20.65
C SER A 58 0.44 -11.91 -20.12
N ALA A 59 1.03 -11.08 -20.99
CA ALA A 59 1.39 -9.72 -20.64
C ALA A 59 0.15 -8.84 -20.34
N ILE A 60 -1.01 -9.14 -20.92
CA ILE A 60 -2.29 -8.47 -20.58
C ILE A 60 -2.72 -8.82 -19.15
N LEU A 61 -2.55 -10.08 -18.74
CA LEU A 61 -2.82 -10.53 -17.37
C LEU A 61 -1.90 -9.80 -16.38
N SER A 62 -0.59 -9.75 -16.65
CA SER A 62 0.37 -9.00 -15.82
C SER A 62 0.13 -7.49 -15.81
N TRP A 63 -0.29 -6.91 -16.93
CA TRP A 63 -0.66 -5.48 -17.01
C TRP A 63 -1.86 -5.17 -16.12
N LYS A 64 -2.89 -6.02 -16.15
CA LYS A 64 -4.08 -5.87 -15.30
C LYS A 64 -3.79 -6.20 -13.84
N PHE A 65 -2.88 -7.11 -13.54
CA PHE A 65 -2.33 -7.30 -12.20
C PHE A 65 -1.67 -6.01 -11.67
N CYS A 66 -0.77 -5.39 -12.44
CA CYS A 66 -0.11 -4.14 -12.04
C CYS A 66 -1.13 -3.01 -11.80
N HIS A 67 -2.16 -2.91 -12.65
CA HIS A 67 -3.24 -1.93 -12.49
C HIS A 67 -4.05 -2.14 -11.21
N VAL A 68 -4.53 -3.37 -10.95
CA VAL A 68 -5.30 -3.67 -9.74
C VAL A 68 -4.44 -3.50 -8.49
N LEU A 69 -3.18 -3.94 -8.51
CA LEU A 69 -2.23 -3.72 -7.42
C LEU A 69 -1.98 -2.22 -7.19
N HIS A 70 -1.94 -1.38 -8.23
CA HIS A 70 -1.81 0.07 -8.04
C HIS A 70 -3.03 0.65 -7.30
N LYS A 71 -4.25 0.30 -7.72
CA LYS A 71 -5.49 0.73 -7.05
C LYS A 71 -5.59 0.20 -5.62
N VAL A 72 -5.22 -1.06 -5.39
CA VAL A 72 -5.18 -1.68 -4.04
C VAL A 72 -4.17 -0.98 -3.13
N LEU A 73 -2.97 -0.66 -3.63
CA LEU A 73 -2.00 0.16 -2.91
C LEU A 73 -2.56 1.53 -2.57
N ARG A 74 -3.18 2.22 -3.53
CA ARG A 74 -3.68 3.60 -3.39
C ARG A 74 -4.82 3.71 -2.37
N ASP A 75 -5.86 2.90 -2.54
CA ASP A 75 -7.18 3.10 -1.94
C ASP A 75 -7.55 2.01 -0.90
N GLY A 76 -6.70 0.98 -0.76
CA GLY A 76 -6.90 -0.12 0.19
C GLY A 76 -6.57 0.22 1.64
N HIS A 77 -6.72 -0.76 2.52
CA HIS A 77 -6.43 -0.62 3.94
C HIS A 77 -4.94 -0.25 4.20
N PRO A 78 -4.59 0.57 5.21
CA PRO A 78 -3.19 0.98 5.44
C PRO A 78 -2.16 -0.16 5.52
N ASN A 79 -2.55 -1.32 6.05
CA ASN A 79 -1.67 -2.51 6.12
C ASN A 79 -1.29 -3.10 4.74
N VAL A 80 -2.03 -2.78 3.67
CA VAL A 80 -1.75 -3.24 2.31
C VAL A 80 -0.30 -2.94 1.91
N LEU A 81 0.25 -1.79 2.30
CA LEU A 81 1.65 -1.43 2.03
C LEU A 81 2.63 -2.45 2.64
N GLN A 82 2.38 -2.89 3.88
CA GLN A 82 3.21 -3.88 4.57
C GLN A 82 3.07 -5.27 3.94
N ASP A 83 1.86 -5.65 3.50
CA ASP A 83 1.65 -6.90 2.78
C ASP A 83 2.37 -6.89 1.41
N CYS A 84 2.25 -5.81 0.64
CA CYS A 84 2.93 -5.64 -0.64
C CYS A 84 4.47 -5.68 -0.52
N GLN A 85 5.05 -5.24 0.61
CA GLN A 85 6.48 -5.39 0.87
C GLN A 85 6.93 -6.86 0.95
N ARG A 86 6.07 -7.77 1.44
CA ARG A 86 6.39 -9.21 1.50
C ARG A 86 6.49 -9.85 0.12
N TYR A 87 5.76 -9.33 -0.87
CA TYR A 87 5.73 -9.80 -2.25
C TYR A 87 6.59 -8.97 -3.21
N ARG A 88 7.52 -8.15 -2.67
CA ARG A 88 8.40 -7.27 -3.44
C ARG A 88 9.29 -8.03 -4.44
N SER A 89 9.70 -9.26 -4.14
CA SER A 89 10.43 -10.14 -5.05
C SER A 89 9.55 -10.56 -6.24
N ASN A 90 8.34 -11.07 -5.99
CA ASN A 90 7.42 -11.53 -7.04
C ASN A 90 7.06 -10.41 -8.05
N ILE A 91 6.86 -9.18 -7.55
CA ILE A 91 6.61 -8.00 -8.41
C ILE A 91 7.83 -7.72 -9.31
N ARG A 92 9.05 -7.83 -8.76
CA ARG A 92 10.30 -7.63 -9.50
C ARG A 92 10.51 -8.72 -10.54
N GLU A 93 10.40 -9.99 -10.16
CA GLU A 93 10.55 -11.14 -11.05
C GLU A 93 9.58 -11.07 -12.24
N THR A 94 8.33 -10.64 -12.00
CA THR A 94 7.35 -10.37 -13.07
C THR A 94 7.84 -9.27 -14.02
N GLY A 95 8.43 -8.20 -13.48
CA GLY A 95 8.99 -7.10 -14.26
C GLY A 95 10.23 -7.47 -15.07
N ASP A 96 11.13 -8.24 -14.47
CA ASP A 96 12.36 -8.70 -15.08
C ASP A 96 12.04 -9.68 -16.21
N LEU A 97 11.16 -10.65 -16.00
CA LEU A 97 10.67 -11.57 -17.03
C LEU A 97 10.18 -10.81 -18.28
N TRP A 98 9.21 -9.90 -18.08
CA TRP A 98 8.61 -9.15 -19.18
C TRP A 98 9.54 -8.08 -19.77
N GLY A 99 10.64 -7.72 -19.08
CA GLY A 99 11.69 -6.84 -19.61
C GLY A 99 12.63 -7.53 -20.59
N HIS A 100 12.87 -8.84 -20.42
CA HIS A 100 13.66 -9.65 -21.37
C HIS A 100 12.85 -10.03 -22.60
N LEU A 101 11.53 -10.24 -22.44
CA LEU A 101 10.62 -10.55 -23.53
C LEU A 101 10.32 -9.28 -24.34
N HIS A 102 10.62 -9.29 -25.63
CA HIS A 102 10.45 -8.14 -26.53
C HIS A 102 8.97 -7.91 -26.94
N ASP A 103 8.01 -8.20 -26.05
CA ASP A 103 6.58 -7.98 -26.25
C ASP A 103 6.18 -6.53 -25.95
N ARG A 104 5.15 -6.03 -26.65
CA ARG A 104 4.65 -4.66 -26.47
C ARG A 104 4.03 -4.45 -25.09
N TYR A 105 3.14 -5.33 -24.64
CA TYR A 105 2.61 -5.24 -23.28
C TYR A 105 3.68 -5.58 -22.25
N GLY A 106 4.57 -6.54 -22.52
CA GLY A 106 5.68 -6.91 -21.65
C GLY A 106 6.56 -5.71 -21.27
N GLN A 107 6.94 -4.89 -22.25
CA GLN A 107 7.66 -3.63 -21.99
C GLN A 107 6.88 -2.69 -21.06
N LEU A 108 5.56 -2.57 -21.22
CA LEU A 108 4.72 -1.75 -20.32
C LEU A 108 4.66 -2.35 -18.91
N VAL A 109 4.54 -3.68 -18.79
CA VAL A 109 4.55 -4.40 -17.50
C VAL A 109 5.87 -4.18 -16.77
N SER A 110 7.02 -4.33 -17.45
CA SER A 110 8.34 -4.12 -16.86
C SER A 110 8.55 -2.69 -16.34
N ILE A 111 8.01 -1.70 -17.05
CA ILE A 111 8.03 -0.29 -16.59
C ILE A 111 7.08 -0.09 -15.40
N TYR A 112 5.90 -0.72 -15.42
CA TYR A 112 4.89 -0.56 -14.36
C TYR A 112 5.28 -1.27 -13.06
N THR A 113 5.85 -2.48 -13.10
CA THR A 113 6.36 -3.14 -11.89
C THR A 113 7.49 -2.32 -11.25
N ARG A 114 8.38 -1.71 -12.05
CA ARG A 114 9.37 -0.76 -11.52
C ARG A 114 8.72 0.43 -10.82
N LEU A 115 7.69 1.04 -11.41
CA LEU A 115 6.92 2.10 -10.74
C LEU A 115 6.33 1.63 -9.41
N LEU A 116 5.67 0.46 -9.39
CA LEU A 116 5.08 -0.12 -8.18
C LEU A 116 6.15 -0.39 -7.11
N LEU A 117 7.34 -0.85 -7.49
CA LEU A 117 8.48 -1.04 -6.59
C LEU A 117 9.01 0.29 -6.04
N THR A 118 9.06 1.36 -6.84
CA THR A 118 9.41 2.71 -6.39
C THR A 118 8.36 3.24 -5.40
N LYS A 119 7.07 3.14 -5.74
CA LYS A 119 5.92 3.50 -4.88
C LYS A 119 6.00 2.78 -3.52
N ILE A 120 6.09 1.45 -3.54
CA ILE A 120 6.22 0.61 -2.32
C ILE A 120 7.44 1.04 -1.47
N SER A 121 8.59 1.31 -2.10
CA SER A 121 9.79 1.79 -1.40
C SER A 121 9.60 3.16 -0.76
N PHE A 122 9.07 4.13 -1.51
CA PHE A 122 8.88 5.50 -1.06
C PHE A 122 7.97 5.55 0.17
N HIS A 123 6.78 4.97 0.09
CA HIS A 123 5.80 5.00 1.19
C HIS A 123 6.23 4.18 2.42
N THR A 124 7.11 3.19 2.25
CA THR A 124 7.68 2.45 3.39
C THR A 124 8.80 3.21 4.08
N LYS A 125 9.54 4.05 3.33
CA LYS A 125 10.57 4.93 3.90
C LYS A 125 9.96 6.17 4.57
N HIS A 126 8.89 6.71 4.00
CA HIS A 126 8.22 7.93 4.45
C HIS A 126 6.73 7.63 4.77
N PRO A 127 6.42 6.99 5.92
CA PRO A 127 5.06 6.60 6.28
C PRO A 127 4.11 7.79 6.50
N GLU A 128 4.63 9.02 6.59
CA GLU A 128 3.86 10.26 6.64
C GLU A 128 3.11 10.54 5.32
N PHE A 129 3.56 9.97 4.20
CA PHE A 129 2.85 10.03 2.93
C PHE A 129 2.05 8.74 2.71
N PRO A 130 0.71 8.76 2.80
CA PRO A 130 -0.10 7.60 2.43
C PRO A 130 0.09 7.26 0.94
N PRO A 131 -0.15 6.01 0.50
CA PRO A 131 -0.03 5.60 -0.90
C PRO A 131 -0.87 6.39 -1.92
N ALA A 132 -1.95 7.05 -1.49
CA ALA A 132 -2.74 7.99 -2.29
C ALA A 132 -2.04 9.35 -2.52
N LEU A 133 -0.92 9.59 -1.85
CA LEU A 133 -0.15 10.83 -1.81
C LEU A 133 -0.91 12.06 -1.30
N GLU A 134 -2.08 11.90 -0.68
CA GLU A 134 -2.88 13.02 -0.17
C GLU A 134 -2.38 13.46 1.23
N VAL A 135 -1.50 14.48 1.25
CA VAL A 135 -1.05 15.16 2.48
C VAL A 135 -1.28 16.68 2.39
N SER A 136 -1.28 17.34 3.54
CA SER A 136 -1.27 18.80 3.64
C SER A 136 0.16 19.37 3.51
N ASP A 137 0.26 20.65 3.15
CA ASP A 137 1.51 21.41 3.15
C ASP A 137 2.25 21.33 4.50
N GLU A 138 1.51 21.36 5.62
CA GLU A 138 2.08 21.25 6.97
C GLU A 138 2.77 19.91 7.21
N VAL A 139 2.17 18.80 6.74
CA VAL A 139 2.76 17.46 6.84
C VAL A 139 4.00 17.38 5.96
N LEU A 140 3.93 17.85 4.71
CA LEU A 140 5.10 17.91 3.82
C LEU A 140 6.26 18.71 4.43
N GLU A 141 5.97 19.89 4.98
CA GLU A 141 6.98 20.76 5.58
C GLU A 141 7.61 20.15 6.82
N LYS A 142 6.81 19.45 7.64
CA LYS A 142 7.25 18.70 8.81
C LYS A 142 8.12 17.50 8.42
N THR A 143 7.71 16.68 7.46
CA THR A 143 8.46 15.49 7.01
C THR A 143 9.78 15.87 6.34
N ALA A 144 9.80 16.96 5.57
CA ALA A 144 11.04 17.53 5.04
C ALA A 144 11.98 18.07 6.14
N GLY A 145 11.44 18.49 7.29
CA GLY A 145 12.21 18.96 8.44
C GLY A 145 13.00 20.25 8.16
N THR A 146 14.07 20.47 8.93
CA THR A 146 14.99 21.61 8.77
C THR A 146 16.40 21.18 8.32
N ASP A 147 16.71 19.88 8.36
CA ASP A 147 17.99 19.36 7.86
C ASP A 147 18.00 19.36 6.33
N VAL A 148 18.93 20.11 5.75
CA VAL A 148 19.12 20.24 4.31
C VAL A 148 19.34 18.88 3.64
N ASN A 149 19.99 17.93 4.29
CA ASN A 149 20.21 16.58 3.74
C ASN A 149 18.88 15.82 3.58
N ASN A 150 17.97 15.95 4.53
CA ASN A 150 16.65 15.31 4.46
C ASN A 150 15.78 15.96 3.38
N ILE A 151 15.77 17.29 3.28
CA ILE A 151 15.05 18.02 2.23
C ILE A 151 15.58 17.62 0.85
N PHE A 152 16.90 17.52 0.69
CA PHE A 152 17.57 17.13 -0.55
C PHE A 152 17.21 15.69 -0.94
N GLN A 153 17.38 14.73 -0.01
CA GLN A 153 17.08 13.32 -0.27
C GLN A 153 15.60 13.09 -0.60
N LEU A 154 14.68 13.72 0.13
CA LEU A 154 13.24 13.64 -0.14
C LEU A 154 12.88 14.23 -1.52
N THR A 155 13.54 15.31 -1.93
CA THR A 155 13.33 15.91 -3.25
C THR A 155 13.80 14.97 -4.37
N VAL A 156 14.98 14.37 -4.24
CA VAL A 156 15.49 13.38 -5.20
C VAL A 156 14.56 12.17 -5.30
N GLU A 157 14.07 11.64 -4.18
CA GLU A 157 13.18 10.48 -4.16
C GLU A 157 11.80 10.77 -4.75
N LEU A 158 11.26 11.98 -4.55
CA LEU A 158 10.05 12.43 -5.23
C LEU A 158 10.25 12.63 -6.74
N PHE A 159 11.44 13.09 -7.17
CA PHE A 159 11.79 13.15 -8.58
C PHE A 159 11.91 11.75 -9.19
N ASP A 160 12.54 10.78 -8.51
CA ASP A 160 12.66 9.38 -8.97
C ASP A 160 11.28 8.72 -9.15
N TYR A 161 10.34 9.02 -8.24
CA TYR A 161 8.96 8.58 -8.31
C TYR A 161 8.23 9.23 -9.50
N LEU A 162 8.31 10.56 -9.65
CA LEU A 162 7.67 11.28 -10.74
C LEU A 162 8.22 10.86 -12.12
N ASP A 163 9.51 10.55 -12.24
CA ASP A 163 10.09 10.00 -13.47
C ASP A 163 9.54 8.60 -13.79
N CYS A 164 9.28 7.74 -12.79
CA CYS A 164 8.66 6.45 -13.02
C CYS A 164 7.21 6.59 -13.54
N GLU A 165 6.43 7.49 -12.95
CA GLU A 165 5.05 7.81 -13.38
C GLU A 165 5.02 8.36 -14.81
N LEU A 166 5.84 9.37 -15.07
CA LEU A 166 5.97 9.99 -16.40
C LEU A 166 6.44 8.96 -17.44
N LYS A 167 7.40 8.08 -17.09
CA LYS A 167 7.89 7.05 -18.01
C LYS A 167 6.83 6.03 -18.38
N LEU A 168 5.96 5.65 -17.45
CA LEU A 168 4.82 4.78 -17.74
C LEU A 168 3.85 5.47 -18.70
N SER A 169 3.48 6.73 -18.43
CA SER A 169 2.58 7.51 -19.30
C SER A 169 3.12 7.68 -20.73
N GLU A 170 4.41 8.00 -20.87
CA GLU A 170 5.09 8.16 -22.14
C GLU A 170 5.08 6.87 -22.95
N SER A 171 5.38 5.75 -22.28
CA SER A 171 5.49 4.43 -22.91
C SER A 171 4.13 3.90 -23.37
N VAL A 172 3.08 4.06 -22.56
CA VAL A 172 1.70 3.77 -22.96
C VAL A 172 1.33 4.61 -24.19
N PHE A 173 1.52 5.93 -24.13
CA PHE A 173 1.17 6.86 -25.20
C PHE A 173 1.97 6.66 -26.50
N ARG A 174 3.17 6.09 -26.43
CA ARG A 174 4.00 5.72 -27.60
C ARG A 174 3.47 4.48 -28.31
N GLN A 175 2.77 3.59 -27.60
CA GLN A 175 2.16 2.37 -28.16
C GLN A 175 0.73 2.57 -28.69
N LEU A 176 0.14 3.76 -28.52
CA LEU A 176 -1.18 4.09 -29.06
C LEU A 176 -1.05 4.69 -30.46
N ASN A 177 -1.83 4.16 -31.42
CA ASN A 177 -1.96 4.75 -32.74
C ASN A 177 -2.50 6.19 -32.65
N THR A 178 -1.92 7.10 -33.43
CA THR A 178 -2.04 8.58 -33.29
C THR A 178 -3.46 9.16 -33.47
N SER A 179 -4.48 8.37 -33.80
CA SER A 179 -5.84 8.86 -33.98
C SER A 179 -6.60 9.01 -32.66
N MET A 180 -7.18 10.19 -32.43
CA MET A 180 -7.94 10.50 -31.21
C MET A 180 -9.22 9.66 -31.07
N ALA A 181 -9.79 9.16 -32.17
CA ALA A 181 -11.00 8.34 -32.18
C ALA A 181 -10.79 6.94 -31.56
N VAL A 182 -9.55 6.48 -31.43
CA VAL A 182 -9.20 5.12 -30.98
C VAL A 182 -9.42 4.96 -29.46
N SER A 183 -9.58 6.05 -28.69
CA SER A 183 -9.82 6.00 -27.22
C SER A 183 -11.17 5.41 -26.80
N GLN A 184 -11.99 4.92 -27.74
CA GLN A 184 -13.22 4.16 -27.47
C GLN A 184 -13.06 2.65 -27.69
N MET A 185 -11.93 2.19 -28.25
CA MET A 185 -11.66 0.77 -28.40
C MET A 185 -11.29 0.14 -27.05
N SER A 186 -11.91 -0.98 -26.70
CA SER A 186 -11.66 -1.75 -25.46
C SER A 186 -10.17 -1.99 -25.20
N ALA A 187 -9.42 -2.41 -26.23
CA ALA A 187 -7.98 -2.66 -26.16
C ALA A 187 -7.15 -1.39 -25.81
N VAL A 188 -7.57 -0.23 -26.29
CA VAL A 188 -6.92 1.05 -25.94
C VAL A 188 -7.31 1.48 -24.53
N GLN A 189 -8.57 1.32 -24.14
CA GLN A 189 -9.01 1.59 -22.77
C GLN A 189 -8.30 0.68 -21.75
N CYS A 190 -8.00 -0.58 -22.10
CA CYS A 190 -7.17 -1.47 -21.30
C CYS A 190 -5.77 -0.90 -21.02
N ARG A 191 -5.17 -0.18 -21.98
CA ARG A 191 -3.87 0.51 -21.81
C ARG A 191 -4.00 1.87 -21.12
N LEU A 192 -5.10 2.59 -21.33
CA LEU A 192 -5.32 3.92 -20.76
C LEU A 192 -5.77 3.90 -19.29
N ALA A 193 -6.52 2.89 -18.86
CA ALA A 193 -7.12 2.84 -17.52
C ALA A 193 -6.11 3.08 -16.38
N PRO A 194 -4.91 2.46 -16.37
CA PRO A 194 -3.96 2.66 -15.27
C PRO A 194 -3.38 4.08 -15.20
N LEU A 195 -3.46 4.84 -16.30
CA LEU A 195 -3.00 6.23 -16.31
C LEU A 195 -3.90 7.15 -15.46
N ILE A 196 -5.09 6.72 -15.04
CA ILE A 196 -5.91 7.46 -14.06
C ILE A 196 -5.14 7.60 -12.74
N GLN A 197 -4.56 6.52 -12.22
CA GLN A 197 -3.75 6.56 -11.00
C GLN A 197 -2.47 7.38 -11.21
N VAL A 198 -1.80 7.19 -12.35
CA VAL A 198 -0.61 7.98 -12.75
C VAL A 198 -0.92 9.48 -12.75
N ILE A 199 -2.09 9.90 -13.23
CA ILE A 199 -2.52 11.31 -13.23
C ILE A 199 -2.73 11.83 -11.80
N GLN A 200 -3.41 11.05 -10.94
CA GLN A 200 -3.63 11.42 -9.54
C GLN A 200 -2.33 11.55 -8.75
N ASP A 201 -1.39 10.62 -8.94
CA ASP A 201 -0.09 10.63 -8.28
C ASP A 201 0.82 11.74 -8.81
N CYS A 202 0.92 11.91 -10.13
CA CYS A 202 1.64 13.03 -10.74
C CYS A 202 1.17 14.41 -10.22
N SER A 203 -0.13 14.58 -9.99
CA SER A 203 -0.72 15.84 -9.50
C SER A 203 -0.15 16.23 -8.12
N HIS A 204 -0.01 15.24 -7.23
CA HIS A 204 0.55 15.39 -5.90
C HIS A 204 2.08 15.53 -5.94
N LEU A 205 2.76 14.64 -6.64
CA LEU A 205 4.23 14.64 -6.79
C LEU A 205 4.74 15.99 -7.33
N TYR A 206 4.06 16.56 -8.34
CA TYR A 206 4.41 17.88 -8.87
C TYR A 206 4.28 19.01 -7.84
N HIS A 207 3.19 19.02 -7.08
CA HIS A 207 2.99 20.05 -6.05
C HIS A 207 4.05 19.94 -4.93
N TYR A 208 4.38 18.72 -4.50
CA TYR A 208 5.45 18.49 -3.51
C TYR A 208 6.82 18.85 -4.05
N ALA A 209 7.12 18.49 -5.31
CA ALA A 209 8.33 18.90 -6.01
C ALA A 209 8.49 20.44 -6.03
N VAL A 210 7.43 21.21 -6.35
CA VAL A 210 7.49 22.68 -6.33
C VAL A 210 7.79 23.20 -4.93
N LYS A 211 7.03 22.76 -3.91
CA LYS A 211 7.20 23.17 -2.51
C LYS A 211 8.63 22.89 -2.01
N LEU A 212 9.16 21.68 -2.25
CA LEU A 212 10.50 21.31 -1.82
C LEU A 212 11.61 22.00 -2.60
N MET A 213 11.42 22.26 -3.90
CA MET A 213 12.38 23.05 -4.68
C MET A 213 12.51 24.49 -4.17
N PHE A 214 11.40 25.15 -3.81
CA PHE A 214 11.47 26.45 -3.13
C PHE A 214 12.14 26.34 -1.75
N LYS A 215 11.88 25.27 -0.99
CA LYS A 215 12.52 25.03 0.32
C LYS A 215 14.04 24.83 0.19
N LEU A 216 14.50 24.02 -0.76
CA LEU A 216 15.92 23.88 -1.08
C LEU A 216 16.55 25.23 -1.46
N HIS A 217 15.89 25.99 -2.32
CA HIS A 217 16.35 27.33 -2.73
C HIS A 217 16.39 28.36 -1.59
N SER A 218 15.69 28.12 -0.47
CA SER A 218 15.81 28.94 0.75
C SER A 218 16.99 28.55 1.64
N CYS A 219 17.60 27.38 1.43
CA CYS A 219 18.66 26.83 2.28
C CYS A 219 20.00 26.60 1.56
N LEU A 220 20.04 26.60 0.22
CA LEU A 220 21.22 26.29 -0.58
C LEU A 220 21.47 27.32 -1.69
N PRO A 221 22.74 27.57 -2.07
CA PRO A 221 23.09 28.41 -3.22
C PRO A 221 22.45 27.92 -4.52
N ALA A 222 22.13 28.86 -5.41
CA ALA A 222 21.53 28.55 -6.71
C ALA A 222 22.40 27.58 -7.53
N ASP A 223 23.72 27.75 -7.54
CA ASP A 223 24.62 26.93 -8.35
C ASP A 223 24.58 25.44 -7.95
N THR A 224 24.52 25.16 -6.64
CA THR A 224 24.36 23.79 -6.09
C THR A 224 23.09 23.09 -6.57
N LEU A 225 22.03 23.87 -6.87
CA LEU A 225 20.72 23.36 -7.27
C LEU A 225 20.49 23.34 -8.78
N GLN A 226 21.52 23.59 -9.61
CA GLN A 226 21.35 23.64 -11.07
C GLN A 226 20.76 22.34 -11.64
N GLY A 227 21.34 21.18 -11.32
CA GLY A 227 20.82 19.88 -11.79
C GLY A 227 19.41 19.55 -11.28
N HIS A 228 19.01 20.06 -10.11
CA HIS A 228 17.65 19.92 -9.59
C HIS A 228 16.65 20.74 -10.40
N ARG A 229 17.03 21.98 -10.76
CA ARG A 229 16.24 22.80 -11.69
C ARG A 229 16.12 22.12 -13.04
N ASP A 230 17.22 21.65 -13.63
CA ASP A 230 17.21 21.04 -14.97
C ASP A 230 16.28 19.83 -15.01
N ARG A 231 16.41 18.90 -14.05
CA ARG A 231 15.49 17.74 -13.91
C ARG A 231 14.04 18.17 -13.73
N PHE A 232 13.76 19.16 -12.88
CA PHE A 232 12.41 19.69 -12.69
C PHE A 232 11.83 20.28 -13.99
N HIS A 233 12.62 20.99 -14.80
CA HIS A 233 12.15 21.56 -16.07
C HIS A 233 11.79 20.48 -17.10
N GLU A 234 12.53 19.37 -17.12
CA GLU A 234 12.22 18.21 -17.97
C GLU A 234 10.96 17.47 -17.50
N GLN A 235 10.82 17.27 -16.18
CA GLN A 235 9.61 16.69 -15.58
C GLN A 235 8.38 17.57 -15.83
N PHE A 236 8.47 18.88 -15.60
CA PHE A 236 7.39 19.83 -15.87
C PHE A 236 6.96 19.80 -17.33
N ARG A 237 7.91 19.81 -18.28
CA ARG A 237 7.62 19.74 -19.72
C ARG A 237 6.90 18.44 -20.08
N SER A 238 7.38 17.31 -19.54
CA SER A 238 6.81 15.98 -19.77
C SER A 238 5.41 15.87 -19.17
N LEU A 239 5.21 16.35 -17.94
CA LEU A 239 3.94 16.37 -17.23
C LEU A 239 2.91 17.27 -17.89
N LYS A 240 3.29 18.49 -18.30
CA LYS A 240 2.40 19.42 -19.03
C LYS A 240 1.94 18.81 -20.35
N ASN A 241 2.83 18.13 -21.07
CA ASN A 241 2.48 17.40 -22.30
C ASN A 241 1.56 16.20 -22.02
N PHE A 242 1.83 15.44 -20.95
CA PHE A 242 1.01 14.31 -20.52
C PHE A 242 -0.41 14.76 -20.16
N PHE A 243 -0.55 15.71 -19.24
CA PHE A 243 -1.85 16.22 -18.78
C PHE A 243 -2.63 16.85 -19.92
N LYS A 244 -1.99 17.65 -20.80
CA LYS A 244 -2.64 18.19 -21.99
C LYS A 244 -3.19 17.07 -22.88
N LYS A 245 -2.34 16.13 -23.32
CA LYS A 245 -2.73 15.03 -24.21
C LYS A 245 -3.80 14.12 -23.59
N ALA A 246 -3.72 13.85 -22.29
CA ALA A 246 -4.75 13.09 -21.57
C ALA A 246 -6.08 13.87 -21.48
N SER A 247 -6.02 15.16 -21.15
CA SER A 247 -7.20 16.02 -21.02
C SER A 247 -7.99 16.20 -22.31
N ASP A 248 -7.37 15.97 -23.47
CA ASP A 248 -8.03 16.01 -24.78
C ASP A 248 -8.78 14.71 -25.12
N MET A 249 -8.38 13.55 -24.56
CA MET A 249 -8.98 12.25 -24.86
C MET A 249 -10.37 12.08 -24.24
N LEU A 250 -11.32 11.58 -25.05
CA LEU A 250 -12.70 11.31 -24.62
C LEU A 250 -12.80 10.27 -23.50
N TYR A 251 -11.82 9.36 -23.39
CA TYR A 251 -11.76 8.38 -22.31
C TYR A 251 -11.63 9.05 -20.94
N PHE A 252 -10.60 9.89 -20.75
CA PHE A 252 -10.39 10.56 -19.46
C PHE A 252 -11.47 11.62 -19.18
N LYS A 253 -11.91 12.39 -20.19
CA LYS A 253 -12.99 13.40 -20.04
C LYS A 253 -14.29 12.87 -19.42
N ARG A 254 -14.57 11.57 -19.53
CA ARG A 254 -15.77 10.93 -18.95
C ARG A 254 -15.55 10.39 -17.53
N LEU A 255 -14.31 10.23 -17.10
CA LEU A 255 -13.93 9.52 -15.87
C LEU A 255 -13.28 10.45 -14.84
N ILE A 256 -12.52 11.46 -15.28
CA ILE A 256 -11.79 12.39 -14.41
C ILE A 256 -11.69 13.79 -15.04
N GLN A 257 -11.67 14.82 -14.19
CA GLN A 257 -11.25 16.17 -14.57
C GLN A 257 -9.75 16.31 -14.31
N ILE A 258 -8.98 16.48 -15.39
CA ILE A 258 -7.52 16.68 -15.33
C ILE A 258 -7.22 18.18 -15.22
N PRO A 259 -6.42 18.63 -14.24
CA PRO A 259 -6.10 20.05 -14.08
C PRO A 259 -5.16 20.53 -15.20
N ARG A 260 -5.31 21.80 -15.59
CA ARG A 260 -4.34 22.46 -16.49
C ARG A 260 -3.16 22.98 -15.68
N LEU A 261 -1.96 22.62 -16.09
CA LEU A 261 -0.73 23.20 -15.54
C LEU A 261 -0.46 24.60 -16.12
N PRO A 262 0.29 25.47 -15.40
CA PRO A 262 0.63 26.81 -15.88
C PRO A 262 1.43 26.78 -17.18
N GLU A 263 1.50 27.93 -17.87
CA GLU A 263 2.21 28.00 -19.14
C GLU A 263 3.74 27.86 -18.99
N SER A 264 4.32 28.49 -17.97
CA SER A 264 5.73 28.36 -17.58
C SER A 264 5.88 27.64 -16.23
N PRO A 265 7.03 26.97 -15.99
CA PRO A 265 7.35 26.45 -14.66
C PRO A 265 7.55 27.59 -13.64
N PRO A 266 7.41 27.33 -12.32
CA PRO A 266 7.74 28.30 -11.29
C PRO A 266 9.20 28.76 -11.34
N ASN A 267 9.44 30.05 -11.12
CA ASN A 267 10.80 30.57 -11.01
C ASN A 267 11.33 30.45 -9.57
N PHE A 268 12.07 29.38 -9.28
CA PHE A 268 12.62 29.12 -7.95
C PHE A 268 13.64 30.16 -7.45
N LEU A 269 14.18 31.01 -8.32
CA LEU A 269 15.06 32.12 -7.92
C LEU A 269 14.27 33.34 -7.40
N ARG A 270 12.95 33.35 -7.56
CA ARG A 270 12.05 34.40 -7.07
C ARG A 270 11.12 33.78 -6.02
N ALA A 271 11.45 33.91 -4.74
CA ALA A 271 10.65 33.33 -3.64
C ALA A 271 9.15 33.70 -3.69
N SER A 272 8.80 34.91 -4.14
CA SER A 272 7.40 35.33 -4.30
C SER A 272 6.62 34.58 -5.39
N ALA A 273 7.28 33.86 -6.30
CA ALA A 273 6.62 32.99 -7.27
C ALA A 273 5.98 31.74 -6.62
N LEU A 274 6.33 31.40 -5.36
CA LEU A 274 5.62 30.36 -4.62
C LEU A 274 4.16 30.75 -4.32
N ALA A 275 3.87 32.04 -4.12
CA ALA A 275 2.50 32.53 -3.92
C ALA A 275 1.64 32.45 -5.20
N GLU A 276 2.26 32.29 -6.37
CA GLU A 276 1.60 32.09 -7.65
C GLU A 276 1.32 30.59 -7.93
N HIS A 277 1.85 29.68 -7.10
CA HIS A 277 1.67 28.24 -7.26
C HIS A 277 0.33 27.75 -6.70
N VAL A 278 -0.45 27.10 -7.56
CA VAL A 278 -1.71 26.43 -7.19
C VAL A 278 -1.50 24.91 -7.26
N LYS A 279 -1.85 24.18 -6.18
CA LYS A 279 -1.88 22.71 -6.17
C LYS A 279 -2.83 22.22 -7.28
N PRO A 280 -2.36 21.45 -8.28
CA PRO A 280 -3.27 20.87 -9.25
C PRO A 280 -4.14 19.81 -8.58
N VAL A 281 -5.45 19.88 -8.80
CA VAL A 281 -6.43 18.94 -8.25
C VAL A 281 -7.05 18.14 -9.39
N VAL A 282 -6.96 16.82 -9.29
CA VAL A 282 -7.66 15.88 -10.18
C VAL A 282 -8.98 15.54 -9.51
N VAL A 283 -10.11 15.79 -10.18
CA VAL A 283 -11.44 15.47 -9.65
C VAL A 283 -11.92 14.17 -10.29
N ILE A 284 -12.33 13.21 -9.47
CA ILE A 284 -13.11 12.06 -9.91
C ILE A 284 -14.58 12.38 -9.60
N PRO A 285 -15.50 12.36 -10.59
CA PRO A 285 -16.93 12.47 -10.31
C PRO A 285 -17.37 11.33 -9.39
N GLU A 286 -18.21 11.63 -8.39
CA GLU A 286 -18.81 10.57 -7.58
C GLU A 286 -19.68 9.66 -8.46
N GLU A 287 -19.41 8.36 -8.43
CA GLU A 287 -20.29 7.36 -9.05
C GLU A 287 -21.64 7.40 -8.33
N ALA A 288 -22.73 7.56 -9.09
CA ALA A 288 -24.06 7.30 -8.56
C ALA A 288 -24.11 5.87 -7.99
N PRO A 289 -24.82 5.62 -6.88
CA PRO A 289 -24.92 4.28 -6.33
C PRO A 289 -25.54 3.34 -7.37
N GLU A 290 -24.74 2.42 -7.92
CA GLU A 290 -25.25 1.31 -8.72
C GLU A 290 -26.07 0.41 -7.78
N ASP A 291 -27.35 0.19 -8.10
CA ASP A 291 -28.14 -0.85 -7.45
C ASP A 291 -27.40 -2.19 -7.58
N GLU A 292 -27.20 -2.89 -6.47
CA GLU A 292 -26.56 -4.22 -6.49
C GLU A 292 -27.51 -5.25 -7.11
N GLU A 293 -27.56 -5.30 -8.44
CA GLU A 293 -28.11 -6.41 -9.20
C GLU A 293 -27.51 -7.72 -8.65
N PRO A 294 -28.33 -8.64 -8.10
CA PRO A 294 -27.83 -9.87 -7.54
C PRO A 294 -27.25 -10.71 -8.69
N GLU A 295 -25.91 -10.84 -8.74
CA GLU A 295 -25.26 -11.75 -9.68
C GLU A 295 -25.81 -13.16 -9.41
N ASN A 296 -26.59 -13.69 -10.36
CA ASN A 296 -27.24 -14.99 -10.24
C ASN A 296 -26.26 -16.03 -9.67
N LEU A 297 -26.61 -16.58 -8.52
CA LEU A 297 -25.90 -17.69 -7.92
C LEU A 297 -25.89 -18.82 -8.96
N ILE A 298 -24.70 -19.21 -9.42
CA ILE A 298 -24.56 -20.42 -10.22
C ILE A 298 -24.77 -21.57 -9.25
N GLU A 299 -26.03 -22.01 -9.14
CA GLU A 299 -26.36 -23.28 -8.53
C GLU A 299 -25.62 -24.36 -9.32
N ILE A 300 -24.75 -25.11 -8.63
CA ILE A 300 -24.16 -26.33 -9.19
C ILE A 300 -25.26 -27.41 -9.17
N SER A 301 -26.20 -27.30 -10.10
CA SER A 301 -27.18 -28.34 -10.34
C SER A 301 -26.46 -29.57 -10.88
N THR A 302 -26.52 -30.66 -10.12
CA THR A 302 -26.03 -31.98 -10.54
C THR A 302 -26.79 -32.48 -11.77
N ALA A 303 -26.27 -32.24 -12.97
CA ALA A 303 -26.77 -32.81 -14.21
C ALA A 303 -25.60 -33.39 -15.03
N SER A 304 -25.72 -34.67 -15.39
CA SER A 304 -24.65 -35.47 -15.98
C SER A 304 -24.32 -35.08 -17.41
N THR A 305 -23.10 -34.59 -17.65
CA THR A 305 -22.46 -34.67 -18.97
C THR A 305 -20.95 -34.89 -18.79
N THR A 306 -20.36 -35.75 -19.60
CA THR A 306 -19.00 -36.29 -19.42
C THR A 306 -17.92 -35.45 -20.10
N GLU A 307 -17.16 -34.68 -19.32
CA GLU A 307 -15.84 -34.13 -19.68
C GLU A 307 -14.90 -34.18 -18.44
N PRO A 308 -13.56 -34.20 -18.60
CA PRO A 308 -12.66 -34.85 -17.64
C PRO A 308 -12.38 -34.07 -16.34
N GLN A 309 -12.35 -34.81 -15.23
CA GLN A 309 -12.09 -34.33 -13.87
C GLN A 309 -10.62 -33.92 -13.65
N VAL A 310 -10.23 -32.71 -14.04
CA VAL A 310 -8.86 -32.20 -13.81
C VAL A 310 -8.82 -31.02 -12.82
N THR A 311 -9.96 -30.43 -12.47
CA THR A 311 -10.02 -29.15 -11.76
C THR A 311 -10.02 -29.24 -10.23
N SER A 312 -10.44 -30.36 -9.62
CA SER A 312 -10.33 -30.55 -8.16
C SER A 312 -8.89 -30.78 -7.72
N ASP A 313 -8.19 -31.67 -8.43
CA ASP A 313 -6.88 -32.18 -8.02
C ASP A 313 -5.81 -31.09 -8.14
N ILE A 314 -5.94 -30.20 -9.14
CA ILE A 314 -5.10 -29.00 -9.27
C ILE A 314 -5.25 -28.05 -8.07
N PHE A 315 -6.44 -27.94 -7.46
CA PHE A 315 -6.66 -27.01 -6.35
C PHE A 315 -5.94 -27.49 -5.08
N GLU A 316 -5.99 -28.79 -4.77
CA GLU A 316 -5.24 -29.35 -3.62
C GLU A 316 -3.73 -29.45 -3.90
N GLN A 317 -3.31 -29.81 -5.13
CA GLN A 317 -1.89 -29.90 -5.48
C GLN A 317 -1.18 -28.54 -5.57
N THR A 318 -1.90 -27.45 -5.89
CA THR A 318 -1.27 -26.12 -6.08
C THR A 318 -1.26 -25.26 -4.80
N PHE A 319 -2.20 -25.48 -3.87
CA PHE A 319 -2.36 -24.63 -2.67
C PHE A 319 -2.04 -25.34 -1.34
N GLY A 320 -1.48 -26.55 -1.38
CA GLY A 320 -0.75 -27.10 -0.24
C GLY A 320 0.53 -26.28 0.06
N PRO A 321 0.93 -26.11 1.32
CA PRO A 321 2.17 -25.40 1.65
C PRO A 321 3.40 -26.16 1.13
N PRO A 322 4.45 -25.46 0.66
CA PRO A 322 5.62 -26.11 0.08
C PRO A 322 6.40 -26.94 1.12
N ASN A 323 6.56 -28.24 0.84
CA ASN A 323 7.38 -29.24 1.54
C ASN A 323 7.25 -29.33 3.08
N GLY A 324 6.57 -30.39 3.55
CA GLY A 324 6.97 -31.21 4.71
C GLY A 324 6.96 -30.62 6.13
N ILE A 325 6.98 -29.30 6.30
CA ILE A 325 7.22 -28.65 7.61
C ILE A 325 5.98 -28.68 8.54
N ARG A 326 4.80 -29.08 8.03
CA ARG A 326 3.57 -29.05 8.82
C ARG A 326 3.51 -30.16 9.86
N ASP A 327 3.78 -31.40 9.47
CA ASP A 327 3.69 -32.55 10.38
C ASP A 327 4.72 -32.44 11.52
N ASP A 328 5.94 -32.00 11.22
CA ASP A 328 6.97 -31.73 12.23
C ASP A 328 6.52 -30.64 13.23
N ARG A 329 5.87 -29.56 12.77
CA ARG A 329 5.39 -28.51 13.69
C ARG A 329 4.18 -28.95 14.50
N ASP A 330 3.22 -29.66 13.92
CA ASP A 330 2.05 -30.14 14.64
C ASP A 330 2.44 -31.25 15.64
N ALA A 331 3.39 -32.14 15.30
CA ALA A 331 3.99 -33.10 16.22
C ALA A 331 4.83 -32.43 17.33
N GLN A 332 5.59 -31.37 17.00
CA GLN A 332 6.35 -30.59 17.99
C GLN A 332 5.41 -29.84 18.96
N ILE A 333 4.27 -29.33 18.46
CA ILE A 333 3.21 -28.73 19.29
C ILE A 333 2.60 -29.77 20.23
N GLU A 334 2.35 -31.00 19.77
CA GLU A 334 1.82 -32.07 20.61
C GLU A 334 2.84 -32.54 21.66
N SER A 335 4.11 -32.67 21.29
CA SER A 335 5.22 -32.97 22.21
C SER A 335 5.35 -31.90 23.30
N LEU A 336 5.36 -30.62 22.92
CA LEU A 336 5.47 -29.49 23.87
C LEU A 336 4.25 -29.38 24.79
N LYS A 337 3.03 -29.65 24.30
CA LYS A 337 1.83 -29.72 25.15
C LYS A 337 1.97 -30.81 26.21
N LYS A 338 2.40 -32.00 25.81
CA LYS A 338 2.60 -33.16 26.71
C LYS A 338 3.68 -32.90 27.75
N GLU A 339 4.77 -32.22 27.37
CA GLU A 339 5.82 -31.78 28.28
C GLU A 339 5.32 -30.74 29.30
N VAL A 340 4.57 -29.73 28.86
CA VAL A 340 3.93 -28.74 29.74
C VAL A 340 2.99 -29.39 30.75
N ASP A 341 2.20 -30.38 30.34
CA ASP A 341 1.26 -31.06 31.25
C ASP A 341 1.98 -32.00 32.23
N MET A 342 3.09 -32.65 31.84
CA MET A 342 3.96 -33.37 32.78
C MET A 342 4.60 -32.45 33.81
N LEU A 343 5.19 -31.32 33.38
CA LEU A 343 5.80 -30.33 34.28
C LEU A 343 4.78 -29.73 35.24
N ARG A 344 3.53 -29.53 34.81
CA ARG A 344 2.42 -29.11 35.69
C ARG A 344 2.08 -30.18 36.73
N ALA A 345 2.00 -31.45 36.35
CA ALA A 345 1.75 -32.54 37.27
C ALA A 345 2.88 -32.70 38.30
N GLU A 346 4.14 -32.54 37.88
CA GLU A 346 5.30 -32.59 38.76
C GLU A 346 5.35 -31.39 39.73
N MET A 347 5.00 -30.18 39.26
CA MET A 347 4.83 -29.02 40.14
C MET A 347 3.73 -29.20 41.19
N GLU A 348 2.60 -29.84 40.85
CA GLU A 348 1.56 -30.17 41.85
C GLU A 348 2.02 -31.27 42.81
N LYS A 349 2.79 -32.27 42.35
CA LYS A 349 3.39 -33.28 43.23
C LYS A 349 4.36 -32.65 44.23
N ILE A 350 5.21 -31.72 43.78
CA ILE A 350 6.14 -30.98 44.66
C ILE A 350 5.37 -30.10 45.66
N LYS A 351 4.26 -29.47 45.26
CA LYS A 351 3.38 -28.74 46.21
C LYS A 351 2.71 -29.63 47.25
N LEU A 352 2.48 -30.91 46.94
CA LEU A 352 1.91 -31.90 47.86
C LEU A 352 2.97 -32.48 48.80
N GLU A 353 4.20 -32.67 48.31
CA GLU A 353 5.37 -33.06 49.13
C GLU A 353 5.85 -31.91 50.05
N VAL A 354 5.59 -30.65 49.69
CA VAL A 354 5.92 -29.46 50.48
C VAL A 354 4.66 -28.82 51.10
N LYS A 355 4.08 -29.46 52.13
CA LYS A 355 3.24 -28.80 53.18
C LYS A 355 3.26 -29.61 54.50
N PRO A 356 2.99 -28.99 55.66
CA PRO A 356 3.92 -29.12 56.78
C PRO A 356 3.42 -30.09 57.87
N GLY A 357 4.35 -30.80 58.49
CA GLY A 357 4.08 -31.58 59.70
C GLY A 357 3.59 -30.68 60.84
N ARG A 358 2.38 -30.94 61.35
CA ARG A 358 1.81 -30.22 62.50
C ARG A 358 2.33 -30.83 63.80
N GLY A 359 2.89 -29.99 64.68
CA GLY A 359 3.20 -30.33 66.07
C GLY A 359 2.37 -29.50 67.05
N ALA A 360 1.50 -30.18 67.80
CA ALA A 360 0.97 -29.82 69.13
C ALA A 360 0.41 -28.40 69.44
N ALA A 361 -0.93 -28.35 69.50
CA ALA A 361 -1.73 -28.05 70.71
C ALA A 361 -1.67 -26.69 71.46
N SER A 362 -2.87 -26.08 71.51
CA SER A 362 -3.48 -25.34 72.64
C SER A 362 -2.99 -23.93 72.99
N GLY A 363 -3.87 -23.16 73.65
CA GLY A 363 -3.50 -21.92 74.36
C GLY A 363 -4.19 -20.65 73.87
N SER A 364 -5.43 -20.41 74.34
CA SER A 364 -6.00 -19.05 74.34
C SER A 364 -5.24 -18.17 75.35
N HIS A 365 -4.78 -16.97 74.95
CA HIS A 365 -4.81 -15.69 75.70
C HIS A 365 -3.75 -14.67 75.22
N CYS A 366 -4.23 -13.50 74.80
CA CYS A 366 -3.91 -12.18 75.35
C CYS A 366 -2.46 -11.71 75.69
N TRP A 367 -2.16 -10.51 75.17
CA TRP A 367 -1.23 -9.46 75.65
C TRP A 367 0.30 -9.53 75.39
N HIS A 368 0.76 -8.47 74.68
CA HIS A 368 2.06 -7.77 74.83
C HIS A 368 3.36 -8.50 74.40
N ARG A 369 4.44 -7.82 73.97
CA ARG A 369 4.74 -6.38 73.73
C ARG A 369 6.03 -6.25 72.89
N GLY A 370 6.16 -5.15 72.13
CA GLY A 370 7.44 -4.68 71.55
C GLY A 370 7.46 -4.70 70.02
N GLY A 371 7.90 -3.64 69.32
CA GLY A 371 8.26 -2.29 69.75
C GLY A 371 8.04 -1.30 68.59
N ALA A 372 7.61 -0.08 68.89
CA ALA A 372 7.16 0.89 67.89
C ALA A 372 8.31 1.70 67.26
N ALA A 373 7.99 2.43 66.20
CA ALA A 373 8.85 3.40 65.53
C ALA A 373 9.04 4.70 66.34
N GLN A 374 9.87 5.61 65.78
CA GLN A 374 10.03 7.04 66.15
C GLN A 374 10.76 7.31 67.48
N ALA A 375 11.49 8.42 67.67
CA ALA A 375 11.85 9.57 66.80
C ALA A 375 13.10 10.28 67.36
N GLU A 376 13.66 11.26 66.62
CA GLU A 376 14.35 12.49 67.09
C GLU A 376 14.80 13.29 65.83
N ALA A 377 14.90 14.62 65.79
CA ALA A 377 14.57 15.66 66.77
C ALA A 377 14.15 17.00 66.08
N GLU A 378 13.76 17.94 66.93
CA GLU A 378 13.13 19.26 66.76
C GLU A 378 13.89 20.32 65.93
N GLY A 379 13.21 21.46 65.63
CA GLY A 379 13.87 22.67 65.13
C GLY A 379 12.92 23.80 64.71
N ALA A 380 12.38 24.57 65.66
CA ALA A 380 11.51 25.72 65.40
C ALA A 380 12.28 27.05 65.20
N GLY A 381 11.73 27.97 64.41
CA GLY A 381 12.21 29.36 64.31
C GLY A 381 11.82 30.03 62.99
N GLY A 382 11.12 31.16 63.03
CA GLY A 382 10.59 31.81 61.82
C GLY A 382 10.78 33.33 61.78
N GLN A 383 10.56 33.89 60.59
CA GLN A 383 10.37 35.31 60.24
C GLN A 383 9.68 35.29 58.84
N ARG A 384 8.49 35.88 58.58
CA ARG A 384 8.15 37.33 58.43
C ARG A 384 9.20 38.10 57.60
N ALA A 385 8.93 39.09 56.75
CA ALA A 385 7.76 39.58 55.99
C ALA A 385 8.32 40.65 54.99
N ALA A 386 7.62 41.27 54.03
CA ALA A 386 6.21 41.30 53.65
C ALA A 386 6.09 41.50 52.11
N ALA A 387 5.08 42.23 51.62
CA ALA A 387 5.07 42.85 50.29
C ALA A 387 5.51 44.33 50.36
N GLY A 388 5.97 44.87 49.23
CA GLY A 388 6.32 46.27 48.99
C GLY A 388 6.56 46.48 47.50
#